data_AF-A0A7S2CUV3-F1
#
_entry.id   AF-A0A7S2CUV3-F1
#
_cell.length_a   1.000
_cell.length_b   1.000
_cell.length_c   1.000
_cell.angle_alpha   90.00
_cell.angle_beta   90.00
_cell.angle_gamma   90.00
#
_symmetry.space_group_name_H-M   'P 1'
#
loop_
_entity.id
_entity.type
_entity.pdbx_description
1 polymer ?
#
loop_
_entity_poly.entity_id
_entity_poly.type
_entity_poly.pdbx_seq_one_letter_code
_entity_poly.pdbx_strand_id
1 'polypeptide(L)'
;VIYNEDNGIARAMRNIPGVYTACVTRLNLLKLAPGGNFGRFIIWTEGAFKKLQEIYGQDEAGVSMKKGYTLLRPQMENADVARIINSDEVQSALRPKLEPPRRMPAKRNALKNKALMNKLNPGFVKKVEMRRKAMTAGTPEHELVQAKKKARIAASKAYNKEHKKGEETFYKKLMKAFESKAKEPEEAKEEEGGED
;
A
#
# COMPACT_ATOMS: atom_id res chain seq x y z
N VAL A 1 -45.98 32.16 -0.15
CA VAL A 1 -46.49 33.06 -1.20
C VAL A 1 -45.85 34.43 -1.03
N ILE A 2 -45.18 34.92 -2.06
CA ILE A 2 -44.54 36.24 -2.07
C ILE A 2 -45.35 37.19 -2.95
N TYR A 3 -45.68 38.35 -2.39
CA TYR A 3 -46.53 39.35 -3.02
C TYR A 3 -45.88 40.75 -3.00
N ASN A 4 -46.29 41.62 -3.93
CA ASN A 4 -45.92 43.04 -3.92
C ASN A 4 -46.84 43.83 -2.98
N GLU A 5 -48.15 43.76 -3.22
CA GLU A 5 -49.19 44.48 -2.47
C GLU A 5 -50.14 43.50 -1.78
N ASP A 6 -50.59 43.85 -0.58
CA ASP A 6 -51.46 42.99 0.24
C ASP A 6 -52.94 43.23 -0.09
N ASN A 7 -53.37 42.71 -1.25
CA ASN A 7 -54.77 42.75 -1.69
C ASN A 7 -55.59 41.62 -1.04
N GLY A 8 -55.41 41.40 0.26
CA GLY A 8 -56.06 40.32 1.03
C GLY A 8 -55.35 38.96 0.98
N ILE A 9 -54.21 38.85 0.27
CA ILE A 9 -53.41 37.61 0.16
C ILE A 9 -52.93 37.16 1.53
N ALA A 10 -52.47 38.08 2.39
CA ALA A 10 -52.00 37.72 3.72
C ALA A 10 -53.14 37.12 4.57
N ARG A 11 -54.36 37.66 4.46
CA ARG A 11 -55.52 37.18 5.20
C ARG A 11 -55.99 35.81 4.69
N ALA A 12 -56.04 35.63 3.38
CA ALA A 12 -56.48 34.39 2.74
C ALA A 12 -55.56 33.20 3.09
N MET A 13 -54.24 33.42 3.10
CA MET A 13 -53.26 32.33 3.27
C MET A 13 -52.86 32.08 4.74
N ARG A 14 -53.27 32.92 5.69
CA ARG A 14 -52.81 32.86 7.09
C ARG A 14 -53.19 31.58 7.82
N ASN A 15 -54.36 31.01 7.52
CA ASN A 15 -54.89 29.85 8.23
C ASN A 15 -54.59 28.51 7.54
N ILE A 16 -53.71 28.51 6.54
CA ILE A 16 -53.32 27.28 5.85
C ILE A 16 -52.04 26.77 6.53
N PRO A 17 -52.05 25.56 7.13
CA PRO A 17 -50.89 25.03 7.85
C PRO A 17 -49.70 24.86 6.91
N GLY A 18 -48.51 25.27 7.36
CA GLY A 18 -47.27 25.19 6.58
C GLY A 18 -47.11 26.28 5.50
N VAL A 19 -48.11 27.14 5.30
CA VAL A 19 -48.05 28.24 4.34
C VAL A 19 -47.65 29.54 5.05
N TYR A 20 -46.75 30.27 4.41
CA TYR A 20 -46.28 31.57 4.91
C TYR A 20 -46.37 32.60 3.79
N THR A 21 -46.72 33.81 4.18
CA THR A 21 -46.72 34.98 3.29
C THR A 21 -45.55 35.90 3.62
N ALA A 22 -45.02 36.56 2.59
CA ALA A 22 -43.96 37.56 2.71
C ALA A 22 -44.11 38.62 1.60
N CYS A 23 -43.80 39.88 1.93
CA CYS A 23 -43.75 40.96 0.95
C CYS A 23 -42.37 40.98 0.27
N VAL A 24 -42.32 41.23 -1.04
CA VAL A 24 -41.08 41.21 -1.83
C VAL A 24 -40.02 42.23 -1.39
N THR A 25 -40.44 43.39 -0.89
CA THR A 25 -39.52 44.43 -0.39
C THR A 25 -38.91 44.06 0.98
N ARG A 26 -39.57 43.19 1.73
CA ARG A 26 -39.22 42.78 3.10
C ARG A 26 -39.11 41.26 3.20
N LEU A 27 -38.32 40.67 2.30
CA LEU A 27 -38.05 39.23 2.31
C LEU A 27 -37.21 38.86 3.53
N ASN A 28 -37.75 37.97 4.36
CA ASN A 28 -37.06 37.49 5.56
C ASN A 28 -36.35 36.17 5.28
N LEU A 29 -35.05 36.13 5.58
CA LEU A 29 -34.23 34.94 5.43
C LEU A 29 -34.75 33.73 6.22
N LEU A 30 -35.24 33.91 7.45
CA LEU A 30 -35.79 32.83 8.29
C LEU A 30 -37.03 32.17 7.66
N LYS A 31 -37.77 32.93 6.85
CA LYS A 31 -38.91 32.39 6.08
C LYS A 31 -38.45 31.72 4.79
N LEU A 32 -37.39 32.18 4.15
CA LEU A 32 -36.88 31.58 2.91
C LEU A 32 -36.07 30.30 3.18
N ALA A 33 -35.29 30.29 4.26
CA ALA A 33 -34.40 29.20 4.65
C ALA A 33 -34.59 28.83 6.14
N PRO A 34 -35.73 28.21 6.51
CA PRO A 34 -35.97 27.80 7.88
C PRO A 34 -34.93 26.76 8.32
N GLY A 35 -34.33 26.96 9.50
CA GLY A 35 -33.27 26.08 9.99
C GLY A 35 -31.96 26.12 9.18
N GLY A 36 -31.80 27.08 8.27
CA GLY A 36 -30.62 27.19 7.39
C GLY A 36 -30.69 26.33 6.12
N ASN A 37 -31.82 25.69 5.83
CA ASN A 37 -32.00 24.89 4.63
C ASN A 37 -32.45 25.74 3.43
N PHE A 38 -31.68 25.73 2.34
CA PHE A 38 -32.04 26.41 1.09
C PHE A 38 -33.04 25.59 0.26
N GLY A 39 -33.77 26.24 -0.66
CA GLY A 39 -34.66 25.55 -1.61
C GLY A 39 -36.12 25.38 -1.15
N ARG A 40 -36.67 26.36 -0.42
CA ARG A 40 -38.10 26.37 -0.09
C ARG A 40 -38.96 26.48 -1.35
N PHE A 41 -40.07 25.74 -1.42
CA PHE A 41 -41.08 25.92 -2.46
C PHE A 41 -41.77 27.29 -2.29
N ILE A 42 -41.52 28.19 -3.26
CA ILE A 42 -41.97 29.58 -3.21
C ILE A 42 -42.90 29.84 -4.40
N ILE A 43 -44.08 30.37 -4.10
CA ILE A 43 -45.04 30.86 -5.09
C ILE A 43 -44.90 32.38 -5.18
N TRP A 44 -44.65 32.89 -6.39
CA TRP A 44 -44.50 34.31 -6.68
C TRP A 44 -45.74 34.85 -7.41
N THR A 45 -46.26 36.01 -6.98
CA THR A 45 -47.17 36.79 -7.81
C THR A 45 -46.38 37.51 -8.91
N GLU A 46 -46.99 37.74 -10.09
CA GLU A 46 -46.34 38.44 -11.21
C GLU A 46 -45.70 39.77 -10.79
N GLY A 47 -46.45 40.64 -10.08
CA GLY A 47 -45.94 41.94 -9.64
C GLY A 47 -44.78 41.84 -8.64
N ALA A 48 -44.76 40.79 -7.82
CA ALA A 48 -43.60 40.54 -6.95
C ALA A 48 -42.38 40.12 -7.75
N PHE A 49 -42.55 39.29 -8.78
CA PHE A 49 -41.45 38.82 -9.61
C PHE A 49 -40.80 39.97 -10.39
N LYS A 50 -41.60 40.87 -11.01
CA LYS A 50 -41.10 42.06 -11.69
C LYS A 50 -40.30 42.98 -10.75
N LYS A 51 -40.80 43.18 -9.53
CA LYS A 51 -40.16 44.05 -8.53
C LYS A 51 -38.83 43.51 -8.00
N LEU A 52 -38.54 42.21 -8.12
CA LEU A 52 -37.23 41.67 -7.74
C LEU A 52 -36.09 42.31 -8.54
N GLN A 53 -36.29 42.52 -9.85
CA GLN A 53 -35.28 43.12 -10.72
C GLN A 53 -35.01 44.58 -10.34
N GLU A 54 -36.02 45.33 -9.89
CA GLU A 54 -35.84 46.67 -9.34
C GLU A 54 -35.07 46.65 -8.00
N ILE A 55 -35.32 45.64 -7.16
CA ILE A 55 -34.71 45.54 -5.82
C ILE A 55 -33.24 45.12 -5.89
N TYR A 56 -32.90 44.18 -6.78
CA TYR A 56 -31.58 43.55 -6.83
C TYR A 56 -30.77 43.94 -8.07
N GLY A 57 -31.38 44.65 -9.04
CA GLY A 57 -30.76 45.00 -10.31
C GLY A 57 -30.66 43.81 -11.27
N GLN A 58 -29.95 44.05 -12.35
CA GLN A 58 -29.48 43.03 -13.29
C GLN A 58 -27.95 43.03 -13.22
N ASP A 59 -27.27 41.90 -13.45
CA ASP A 59 -25.86 41.70 -13.06
C ASP A 59 -24.89 42.85 -13.39
N GLU A 60 -25.08 43.51 -14.54
CA GLU A 60 -24.26 44.64 -15.01
C GLU A 60 -24.92 46.02 -14.78
N ALA A 61 -26.25 46.05 -14.58
CA ALA A 61 -27.02 47.28 -14.41
C ALA A 61 -27.23 47.57 -12.93
N GLY A 62 -26.74 48.72 -12.47
CA GLY A 62 -26.84 49.15 -11.09
C GLY A 62 -28.24 49.03 -10.48
N VAL A 63 -28.29 48.98 -9.15
CA VAL A 63 -29.51 48.68 -8.40
C VAL A 63 -30.30 49.95 -8.11
N SER A 64 -31.61 49.95 -8.39
CA SER A 64 -32.46 51.14 -8.21
C SER A 64 -32.92 51.34 -6.76
N MET A 65 -33.38 50.29 -6.07
CA MET A 65 -33.90 50.43 -4.70
C MET A 65 -32.83 50.33 -3.60
N LYS A 66 -31.89 49.38 -3.70
CA LYS A 66 -30.86 49.19 -2.67
C LYS A 66 -29.61 49.99 -3.01
N LYS A 67 -29.49 51.18 -2.42
CA LYS A 67 -28.35 52.07 -2.63
C LYS A 67 -27.02 51.39 -2.27
N GLY A 68 -26.08 51.39 -3.21
CA GLY A 68 -24.73 50.84 -3.02
C GLY A 68 -24.67 49.31 -2.92
N TYR A 69 -25.78 48.62 -3.21
CA TYR A 69 -25.81 47.16 -3.27
C TYR A 69 -25.45 46.69 -4.68
N THR A 70 -24.71 45.59 -4.76
CA THR A 70 -24.41 44.86 -6.01
C THR A 70 -24.55 43.37 -5.71
N LEU A 71 -25.03 42.61 -6.69
CA LEU A 71 -25.09 41.16 -6.57
C LEU A 71 -23.66 40.58 -6.38
N LEU A 72 -23.56 39.54 -5.56
CA LEU A 72 -22.28 38.88 -5.34
C LEU A 72 -21.83 38.21 -6.64
N ARG A 73 -20.61 38.53 -7.09
CA ARG A 73 -20.00 37.83 -8.22
C ARG A 73 -19.60 36.42 -7.78
N PRO A 74 -20.04 35.37 -8.50
CA PRO A 74 -19.60 34.01 -8.20
C PRO A 74 -18.11 33.87 -8.48
N GLN A 75 -17.46 32.90 -7.82
CA GLN A 75 -16.04 32.60 -8.05
C GLN A 75 -15.80 31.96 -9.42
N MET A 76 -16.82 31.33 -9.99
CA MET A 76 -16.79 30.68 -11.30
C MET A 76 -17.93 31.23 -12.16
N GLU A 77 -17.63 31.54 -13.41
CA GLU A 77 -18.64 31.95 -14.40
C GLU A 77 -19.61 30.79 -14.71
N ASN A 78 -19.05 29.60 -14.94
CA ASN A 78 -19.82 28.39 -15.19
C ASN A 78 -19.59 27.38 -14.07
N ALA A 79 -20.67 26.94 -13.40
CA ALA A 79 -20.63 25.96 -12.33
C ALA A 79 -20.53 24.50 -12.80
N ASP A 80 -20.74 24.23 -14.10
CA ASP A 80 -20.63 22.87 -14.64
C ASP A 80 -19.17 22.46 -14.84
N VAL A 81 -18.58 21.98 -13.75
CA VAL A 81 -17.20 21.47 -13.71
C VAL A 81 -17.04 20.23 -14.59
N ALA A 82 -18.07 19.38 -14.69
CA ALA A 82 -17.99 18.16 -15.48
C ALA A 82 -17.86 18.49 -16.98
N ARG A 83 -18.62 19.48 -17.47
CA ARG A 83 -18.50 19.97 -18.84
C ARG A 83 -17.13 20.57 -19.12
N ILE A 84 -16.58 21.36 -18.19
CA ILE A 84 -15.24 21.95 -18.34
C ILE A 84 -14.18 20.85 -18.39
N ILE A 85 -14.24 19.87 -17.50
CA ILE A 85 -13.29 18.75 -17.47
C ILE A 85 -13.35 17.96 -18.77
N ASN A 86 -14.55 17.70 -19.30
CA ASN A 86 -14.76 16.89 -20.49
C ASN A 86 -14.63 17.67 -21.81
N SER A 87 -14.24 18.94 -21.78
CA SER A 87 -14.04 19.73 -22.99
C SER A 87 -12.77 19.28 -23.74
N ASP A 88 -12.76 19.45 -25.06
CA ASP A 88 -11.67 18.98 -25.91
C ASP A 88 -10.35 19.70 -25.58
N GLU A 89 -10.41 20.97 -25.18
CA GLU A 89 -9.24 21.77 -24.79
C GLU A 89 -8.57 21.21 -23.53
N VAL A 90 -9.37 20.79 -22.55
CA VAL A 90 -8.85 20.20 -21.30
C VAL A 90 -8.38 18.77 -21.54
N GLN A 91 -9.16 17.96 -22.26
CA GLN A 91 -8.84 16.55 -22.50
C GLN A 91 -7.63 16.36 -23.42
N SER A 92 -7.44 17.24 -24.41
CA SER A 92 -6.25 17.20 -25.30
C SER A 92 -4.95 17.56 -24.58
N ALA A 93 -5.02 18.41 -23.55
CA ALA A 93 -3.86 18.77 -22.71
C ALA A 93 -3.58 17.77 -21.58
N LEU A 94 -4.56 16.92 -21.23
CA LEU A 94 -4.47 16.00 -20.10
C LEU A 94 -3.51 14.84 -20.42
N ARG A 95 -2.71 14.44 -19.43
CA ARG A 95 -1.92 13.20 -19.51
C ARG A 95 -2.81 11.97 -19.36
N PRO A 96 -2.47 10.84 -20.01
CA PRO A 96 -3.21 9.60 -19.82
C PRO A 96 -3.22 9.19 -18.34
N LYS A 97 -4.33 8.58 -17.91
CA LYS A 97 -4.52 8.13 -16.55
C LYS A 97 -3.47 7.08 -16.16
N LEU A 98 -2.79 7.30 -15.04
CA LEU A 98 -1.86 6.31 -14.47
C LEU A 98 -2.61 5.12 -13.88
N GLU A 99 -2.06 3.92 -14.05
CA GLU A 99 -2.59 2.74 -13.38
C GLU A 99 -2.47 2.89 -11.86
N PRO A 100 -3.50 2.51 -11.08
CA PRO A 100 -3.40 2.54 -9.64
C PRO A 100 -2.30 1.57 -9.15
N PRO A 101 -1.64 1.87 -8.02
CA PRO A 101 -0.61 1.00 -7.49
C PRO A 101 -1.19 -0.39 -7.23
N ARG A 102 -0.50 -1.42 -7.73
CA ARG A 102 -0.92 -2.81 -7.52
C ARG A 102 -0.94 -3.11 -6.03
N ARG A 103 -2.05 -3.65 -5.53
CA ARG A 103 -2.13 -4.20 -4.17
C ARG A 103 -1.13 -5.36 -4.07
N MET A 104 -0.16 -5.24 -3.17
CA MET A 104 0.84 -6.27 -2.96
C MET A 104 0.19 -7.47 -2.27
N PRO A 105 0.24 -8.69 -2.85
CA PRO A 105 -0.26 -9.88 -2.18
C PRO A 105 0.62 -10.21 -0.96
N ALA A 106 0.08 -11.03 -0.05
CA ALA A 106 0.84 -11.54 1.08
C ALA A 106 2.14 -12.21 0.61
N LYS A 107 3.26 -11.91 1.30
CA LYS A 107 4.58 -12.49 0.99
C LYS A 107 4.54 -14.00 1.24
N ARG A 108 4.61 -14.79 0.18
CA ARG A 108 4.68 -16.26 0.25
C ARG A 108 6.14 -16.70 0.39
N ASN A 109 6.38 -17.77 1.14
CA ASN A 109 7.73 -18.32 1.29
C ASN A 109 8.10 -19.16 0.04
N ALA A 110 9.18 -18.77 -0.64
CA ALA A 110 9.66 -19.46 -1.84
C ALA A 110 10.13 -20.90 -1.55
N LEU A 111 10.73 -21.18 -0.39
CA LEU A 111 11.21 -22.54 -0.07
C LEU A 111 10.07 -23.55 0.10
N LYS A 112 8.90 -23.08 0.51
CA LYS A 112 7.68 -23.91 0.65
C LYS A 112 6.81 -23.89 -0.62
N ASN A 113 6.83 -22.80 -1.39
CA ASN A 113 6.03 -22.65 -2.61
C ASN A 113 6.85 -22.90 -3.88
N LYS A 114 6.66 -24.06 -4.50
CA LYS A 114 7.38 -24.48 -5.72
C LYS A 114 7.20 -23.50 -6.88
N ALA A 115 6.01 -22.96 -7.11
CA ALA A 115 5.76 -22.01 -8.21
C ALA A 115 6.52 -20.70 -8.00
N LEU A 116 6.56 -20.19 -6.77
CA LEU A 116 7.32 -18.99 -6.44
C LEU A 116 8.83 -19.24 -6.54
N MET A 117 9.33 -20.38 -6.05
CA MET A 117 10.75 -20.73 -6.21
C MET A 117 11.14 -20.84 -7.67
N ASN A 118 10.29 -21.45 -8.51
CA ASN A 118 10.56 -21.58 -9.94
C ASN A 118 10.59 -20.23 -10.65
N LYS A 119 9.72 -19.29 -10.24
CA LYS A 119 9.74 -17.91 -10.74
C LYS A 119 11.00 -17.16 -10.31
N LEU A 120 11.46 -17.37 -9.07
CA LEU A 120 12.64 -16.71 -8.52
C LEU A 120 13.95 -17.31 -9.06
N ASN A 121 14.01 -18.63 -9.21
CA ASN A 121 15.16 -19.37 -9.70
C ASN A 121 14.73 -20.46 -10.69
N PRO A 122 14.77 -20.17 -12.00
CA PRO A 122 14.40 -21.13 -13.05
C PRO A 122 15.27 -22.41 -13.05
N GLY A 123 16.53 -22.32 -12.61
CA GLY A 123 17.44 -23.47 -12.53
C GLY A 123 17.16 -24.41 -11.35
N PHE A 124 16.31 -24.01 -10.41
CA PHE A 124 15.99 -24.81 -9.22
C PHE A 124 15.33 -26.15 -9.59
N VAL A 125 14.44 -26.15 -10.58
CA VAL A 125 13.75 -27.36 -11.06
C VAL A 125 14.77 -28.40 -11.52
N LYS A 126 15.67 -28.01 -12.43
CA LYS A 126 16.73 -28.88 -12.93
C LYS A 126 17.64 -29.40 -11.81
N LYS A 127 18.01 -28.55 -10.85
CA LYS A 127 18.84 -28.96 -9.70
C LYS A 127 18.14 -29.98 -8.81
N VAL A 128 16.85 -29.79 -8.54
CA VAL A 128 16.04 -30.74 -7.76
C VAL A 128 15.89 -32.05 -8.51
N GLU A 129 15.64 -32.02 -9.81
CA GLU A 129 15.55 -33.22 -10.65
C GLU A 129 16.87 -33.99 -10.70
N MET A 130 18.00 -33.31 -10.94
CA MET A 130 19.33 -33.92 -10.93
C MET A 130 19.64 -34.54 -9.57
N ARG A 131 19.30 -33.85 -8.46
CA ARG A 131 19.45 -34.41 -7.11
C ARG A 131 18.56 -35.63 -6.90
N ARG A 132 17.31 -35.59 -7.37
CA ARG A 132 16.37 -36.73 -7.27
C ARG A 132 16.89 -37.94 -8.02
N LYS A 133 17.37 -37.76 -9.25
CA LYS A 133 17.99 -38.83 -10.03
C LYS A 133 19.19 -39.40 -9.29
N ALA A 134 20.14 -38.57 -8.87
CA ALA A 134 21.32 -39.02 -8.11
C ALA A 134 21.01 -39.79 -6.81
N MET A 135 19.84 -39.61 -6.19
CA MET A 135 19.42 -40.31 -4.96
C MET A 135 18.55 -41.55 -5.21
N THR A 136 17.95 -41.68 -6.40
CA THR A 136 17.02 -42.78 -6.72
C THR A 136 17.79 -43.98 -7.25
N ALA A 137 17.63 -45.13 -6.60
CA ALA A 137 18.28 -46.37 -7.00
C ALA A 137 17.84 -46.81 -8.40
N GLY A 138 18.78 -47.33 -9.19
CA GLY A 138 18.53 -47.78 -10.57
C GLY A 138 18.63 -46.68 -11.64
N THR A 139 18.97 -45.44 -11.27
CA THR A 139 19.29 -44.39 -12.26
C THR A 139 20.79 -44.38 -12.60
N PRO A 140 21.15 -43.98 -13.84
CA PRO A 140 22.56 -43.85 -14.23
C PRO A 140 23.33 -42.89 -13.33
N GLU A 141 22.71 -41.77 -12.94
CA GLU A 141 23.35 -40.79 -12.07
C GLU A 141 23.61 -41.35 -10.66
N HIS A 142 22.70 -42.16 -10.10
CA HIS A 142 22.91 -42.81 -8.80
C HIS A 142 24.04 -43.84 -8.86
N GLU A 143 24.13 -44.65 -9.92
CA GLU A 143 25.21 -45.61 -10.11
C GLU A 143 26.58 -44.93 -10.19
N LEU A 144 26.68 -43.82 -10.93
CA LEU A 144 27.89 -43.00 -11.00
C LEU A 144 28.29 -42.45 -9.62
N VAL A 145 27.32 -41.98 -8.83
CA VAL A 145 27.57 -41.51 -7.45
C VAL A 145 28.06 -42.65 -6.55
N GLN A 146 27.47 -43.84 -6.64
CA GLN A 146 27.89 -45.00 -5.86
C GLN A 146 29.27 -45.52 -6.30
N ALA A 147 29.58 -45.51 -7.59
CA ALA A 147 30.90 -45.87 -8.11
C ALA A 147 31.98 -44.92 -7.56
N LYS A 148 31.73 -43.60 -7.63
CA LYS A 148 32.61 -42.59 -7.01
C LYS A 148 32.76 -42.79 -5.50
N LYS A 149 31.66 -43.11 -4.80
CA LYS A 149 31.70 -43.40 -3.35
C LYS A 149 32.56 -44.63 -3.05
N LYS A 150 32.38 -45.73 -3.79
CA LYS A 150 33.17 -46.97 -3.63
C LYS A 150 34.65 -46.74 -3.93
N ALA A 151 34.97 -46.05 -5.03
CA ALA A 151 36.34 -45.69 -5.40
C ALA A 151 37.01 -44.81 -4.31
N ARG A 152 36.30 -43.80 -3.81
CA ARG A 152 36.78 -42.95 -2.69
C ARG A 152 37.04 -43.76 -1.42
N ILE A 153 36.17 -44.70 -1.09
CA ILE A 153 36.35 -45.58 0.08
C ILE A 153 37.55 -46.51 -0.13
N ALA A 154 37.72 -47.09 -1.32
CA ALA A 154 38.86 -47.95 -1.63
C ALA A 154 40.18 -47.18 -1.55
N ALA A 155 40.26 -45.99 -2.15
CA ALA A 155 41.41 -45.10 -2.06
C ALA A 155 41.71 -44.70 -0.61
N SER A 156 40.68 -44.36 0.17
CA SER A 156 40.84 -44.03 1.59
C SER A 156 41.32 -45.23 2.41
N LYS A 157 40.85 -46.46 2.12
CA LYS A 157 41.32 -47.69 2.77
C LYS A 157 42.79 -47.96 2.43
N ALA A 158 43.21 -47.79 1.18
CA ALA A 158 44.60 -47.93 0.76
C ALA A 158 45.49 -46.91 1.48
N TYR A 159 45.13 -45.63 1.43
CA TYR A 159 45.82 -44.55 2.14
C TYR A 159 45.91 -44.81 3.66
N ASN A 160 44.82 -45.22 4.30
CA ASN A 160 44.83 -45.55 5.72
C ASN A 160 45.71 -46.78 6.03
N LYS A 161 45.76 -47.78 5.14
CA LYS A 161 46.61 -48.96 5.32
C LYS A 161 48.10 -48.62 5.23
N GLU A 162 48.47 -47.63 4.42
CA GLU A 162 49.85 -47.19 4.23
C GLU A 162 50.29 -46.19 5.29
N HIS A 163 49.47 -45.17 5.56
CA HIS A 163 49.85 -44.04 6.40
C HIS A 163 49.32 -44.08 7.83
N LYS A 164 48.46 -45.05 8.19
CA LYS A 164 47.95 -45.23 9.57
C LYS A 164 48.34 -46.57 10.17
N LYS A 165 49.62 -46.93 10.11
CA LYS A 165 50.23 -48.06 10.81
C LYS A 165 51.43 -47.61 11.63
N GLY A 166 51.73 -48.30 12.73
CA GLY A 166 52.86 -48.00 13.61
C GLY A 166 52.55 -46.96 14.70
N GLU A 167 53.61 -46.38 15.28
CA GLU A 167 53.52 -45.38 16.36
C GLU A 167 53.18 -43.96 15.88
N GLU A 168 53.30 -43.68 14.57
CA GLU A 168 53.07 -42.37 13.97
C GLU A 168 51.58 -42.04 13.72
N THR A 169 50.67 -42.94 14.08
CA THR A 169 49.25 -42.61 14.05
C THR A 169 48.98 -41.41 14.96
N PHE A 170 48.20 -40.44 14.47
CA PHE A 170 47.93 -39.18 15.19
C PHE A 170 47.61 -39.38 16.68
N TYR A 171 46.78 -40.38 17.00
CA TYR A 171 46.39 -40.67 18.39
C TYR A 171 47.54 -41.25 19.24
N LYS A 172 48.36 -42.17 18.70
CA LYS A 172 49.51 -42.72 19.43
C LYS A 172 50.63 -41.70 19.59
N LYS A 173 50.89 -40.88 18.56
CA LYS A 173 51.82 -39.76 18.63
C LYS A 173 51.39 -38.74 19.69
N LEU A 174 50.08 -38.46 19.77
CA LEU A 174 49.50 -37.61 20.80
C LEU A 174 49.67 -38.21 22.20
N MET A 175 49.31 -39.48 22.40
CA MET A 175 49.44 -40.16 23.70
C MET A 175 50.90 -40.26 24.16
N LYS A 176 51.83 -40.60 23.26
CA LYS A 176 53.27 -40.64 23.56
C LYS A 176 53.81 -39.28 23.98
N ALA A 177 53.31 -38.19 23.39
CA ALA A 177 53.67 -36.83 23.80
C ALA A 177 53.09 -36.43 25.17
N PHE A 178 51.95 -36.99 25.58
CA PHE A 178 51.42 -36.82 26.93
C PHE A 178 52.15 -37.68 27.96
N GLU A 179 52.52 -38.91 27.61
CA GLU A 179 53.33 -39.79 28.46
C GLU A 179 54.75 -39.24 28.68
N SER A 180 55.40 -38.67 27.67
CA SER A 180 56.70 -37.99 27.84
C SER A 180 56.58 -36.78 28.77
N LYS A 181 55.52 -35.98 28.61
CA LYS A 181 55.24 -34.84 29.48
C LYS A 181 54.88 -35.23 30.91
N ALA A 182 54.32 -36.42 31.12
CA ALA A 182 54.02 -36.95 32.44
C ALA A 182 55.25 -37.50 33.18
N LYS A 183 56.33 -37.86 32.45
CA LYS A 183 57.62 -38.28 33.02
C LYS A 183 58.57 -37.13 33.38
N GLU A 184 58.49 -36.00 32.68
CA GLU A 184 59.24 -34.77 33.01
C GLU A 184 59.18 -34.34 34.50
N PRO A 185 58.04 -34.43 35.23
CA PRO A 185 58.01 -34.09 36.66
C PRO A 185 58.57 -35.16 37.63
N GLU A 186 58.85 -36.40 37.17
CA GLU A 186 59.60 -37.38 37.98
C GLU A 186 61.12 -37.20 37.83
N GLU A 187 61.60 -36.92 36.61
CA GLU A 187 63.04 -36.64 36.37
C GLU A 187 63.47 -35.27 36.94
N ALA A 188 62.58 -34.25 36.93
CA ALA A 188 62.85 -32.98 37.60
C ALA A 188 62.95 -33.10 39.14
N LYS A 189 62.39 -34.16 39.74
CA LYS A 189 62.56 -34.46 41.17
C LYS A 189 63.83 -35.26 41.47
N GLU A 190 64.39 -35.94 40.48
CA GLU A 190 65.69 -36.62 40.60
C GLU A 190 66.86 -35.65 40.34
N GLU A 191 66.71 -34.64 39.48
CA GLU A 191 67.74 -33.60 39.27
C GLU A 191 67.78 -32.52 40.37
N GLU A 192 66.68 -32.17 41.03
CA GLU A 192 66.70 -31.30 42.23
C GLU A 192 67.25 -31.99 43.51
N GLY A 193 67.54 -33.30 43.46
CA GLY A 193 68.16 -34.06 44.55
C GLY A 193 69.67 -34.27 44.43
N GLY A 194 70.33 -33.64 43.43
CA GLY A 194 71.73 -33.89 43.05
C GLY A 194 72.65 -32.67 43.07
N GLU A 195 72.29 -31.61 43.81
CA GLU A 195 73.16 -30.45 44.08
C GLU A 195 73.32 -30.28 45.61
N ASP A 196 74.32 -30.96 46.18
CA ASP A 196 74.98 -30.69 47.47
C ASP A 196 76.41 -31.28 47.44
#